data_AF-A0A3A0A7S8-F1
#
_entry.id   AF-A0A3A0A7S8-F1
#
_cell.length_a   1.000
_cell.length_b   1.000
_cell.length_c   1.000
_cell.angle_alpha   90.00
_cell.angle_beta   90.00
_cell.angle_gamma   90.00
#
_symmetry.space_group_name_H-M   'P 1'
#
loop_
_entity.id
_entity.type
_entity.pdbx_description
1 polymer ?
#
loop_
_entity_poly.entity_id
_entity_poly.type
_entity_poly.pdbx_seq_one_letter_code
_entity_poly.pdbx_strand_id
1 'polypeptide(L)'
;MSIPPLVTTLPLTQRSLALTASPSFREFLQANPILAAAFRSRRREIRLPLADQEFFVSYPYTLHFVLLLADESPETLVVAPVLAAIATSSPRFTLQIVRESDDLASLDRLVEEFDLIGAINELDLPLLLVFDEEWTYQGHWGPHPQEAERYLDEWFERHPDYEILAETETSEAQAGYTSLLDQLTHEMRVWYNSSLNAACVREVRGLLVSLLDDEAADEEEQD
;
A
#
# COMPACT_ATOMS: atom_id res chain seq x y z
N MET A 1 23.96 25.87 33.93
CA MET A 1 23.57 24.46 34.11
C MET A 1 22.77 24.08 32.88
N SER A 2 23.30 23.20 32.03
CA SER A 2 22.65 22.77 30.79
C SER A 2 21.80 21.55 31.08
N ILE A 3 20.50 21.63 30.82
CA ILE A 3 19.58 20.49 30.95
C ILE A 3 19.92 19.53 29.81
N PRO A 4 20.27 18.26 30.08
CA PRO A 4 20.49 17.29 29.01
C PRO A 4 19.17 17.03 28.29
N PRO A 5 19.17 16.83 26.96
CA PRO A 5 17.96 16.43 26.25
C PRO A 5 17.45 15.11 26.82
N LEU A 6 16.15 15.05 27.11
CA LEU A 6 15.46 13.81 27.42
C LEU A 6 15.61 12.89 26.20
N VAL A 7 16.46 11.88 26.33
CA VAL A 7 16.50 10.76 25.39
C VAL A 7 15.33 9.87 25.77
N THR A 8 14.19 10.09 25.11
CA THR A 8 13.09 9.14 25.15
C THR A 8 13.54 7.91 24.37
N THR A 9 13.95 6.87 25.07
CA THR A 9 14.21 5.56 24.48
C THR A 9 12.86 4.94 24.16
N LEU A 10 12.47 4.96 22.88
CA LEU A 10 11.33 4.18 22.41
C LEU A 10 11.63 2.70 22.66
N PRO A 11 10.75 1.94 23.32
CA PRO A 11 10.92 0.50 23.47
C PRO A 11 10.70 -0.17 22.11
N LEU A 12 11.73 -0.21 21.27
CA LEU A 12 11.72 -1.05 20.08
C LEU A 12 11.74 -2.51 20.56
N THR A 13 10.58 -3.16 20.52
CA THR A 13 10.53 -4.62 20.63
C THR A 13 11.36 -5.22 19.49
N GLN A 14 12.03 -6.36 19.72
CA GLN A 14 12.82 -7.04 18.68
C GLN A 14 12.05 -7.32 17.39
N ARG A 15 10.71 -7.32 17.47
CA ARG A 15 9.78 -7.58 16.37
C ARG A 15 9.72 -6.43 15.37
N SER A 16 9.67 -5.17 15.81
CA SER A 16 9.60 -4.01 14.91
C SER A 16 10.93 -3.67 14.22
N LEU A 17 12.06 -4.06 14.82
CA LEU A 17 13.39 -3.79 14.27
C LEU A 17 13.59 -4.31 12.83
N ALA A 18 13.03 -5.48 12.50
CA ALA A 18 13.16 -6.05 11.16
C ALA A 18 12.44 -5.20 10.10
N LEU A 19 11.25 -4.67 10.41
CA LEU A 19 10.49 -3.82 9.49
C LEU A 19 11.03 -2.39 9.42
N THR A 20 11.66 -1.89 10.48
CA THR A 20 12.39 -0.61 10.39
C THR A 20 13.61 -0.68 9.45
N ALA A 21 14.11 -1.89 9.17
CA ALA A 21 15.19 -2.12 8.21
C ALA A 21 14.66 -2.31 6.77
N SER A 22 13.35 -2.48 6.57
CA SER A 22 12.74 -2.52 5.24
C SER A 22 12.93 -1.18 4.53
N PRO A 23 13.15 -1.19 3.21
CA PRO A 23 13.42 0.03 2.47
C PRO A 23 12.21 0.97 2.54
N SER A 24 12.48 2.25 2.76
CA SER A 24 11.50 3.29 2.48
C SER A 24 11.12 3.27 1.00
N PHE A 25 9.96 3.83 0.64
CA PHE A 25 9.55 3.96 -0.76
C PHE A 25 10.63 4.59 -1.65
N ARG A 26 11.36 5.58 -1.13
CA ARG A 26 12.45 6.23 -1.88
C ARG A 26 13.62 5.27 -2.13
N GLU A 27 14.02 4.51 -1.12
CA GLU A 27 15.13 3.54 -1.23
C GLU A 27 14.76 2.39 -2.17
N PHE A 28 13.51 1.92 -2.11
CA PHE A 28 12.97 0.92 -3.03
C PHE A 28 13.08 1.39 -4.50
N LEU A 29 12.68 2.64 -4.80
CA LEU A 29 12.82 3.18 -6.15
C LEU A 29 14.28 3.42 -6.56
N GLN A 30 15.17 3.73 -5.62
CA GLN A 30 16.60 3.85 -5.92
C GLN A 30 17.23 2.51 -6.31
N ALA A 31 16.78 1.42 -5.67
CA ALA A 31 17.21 0.07 -5.98
C ALA A 31 16.62 -0.46 -7.31
N ASN A 32 15.49 0.10 -7.76
CA ASN A 32 14.76 -0.35 -8.96
C ASN A 32 14.54 0.77 -9.99
N PRO A 33 15.55 1.11 -10.82
CA PRO A 33 15.49 2.28 -11.72
C PRO A 33 14.38 2.24 -12.78
N ILE A 34 14.02 1.05 -13.26
CA ILE A 34 12.94 0.86 -14.25
C ILE A 34 11.59 1.20 -13.62
N LEU A 35 11.25 0.57 -12.50
CA LEU A 35 10.06 0.90 -11.71
C LEU A 35 10.06 2.37 -11.31
N ALA A 36 11.20 2.92 -10.90
CA ALA A 36 11.32 4.34 -10.55
C ALA A 36 10.94 5.30 -11.68
N ALA A 37 11.16 4.93 -12.95
CA ALA A 37 10.72 5.77 -14.07
C ALA A 37 9.18 5.77 -14.18
N ALA A 38 8.54 4.59 -14.13
CA ALA A 38 7.09 4.46 -14.16
C ALA A 38 6.43 5.18 -12.97
N PHE A 39 6.96 4.97 -11.77
CA PHE A 39 6.45 5.57 -10.54
C PHE A 39 6.60 7.09 -10.54
N ARG A 40 7.74 7.63 -10.98
CA ARG A 40 7.91 9.10 -11.10
C ARG A 40 6.95 9.70 -12.12
N SER A 41 6.68 9.00 -13.21
CA SER A 41 5.68 9.43 -14.18
C SER A 41 4.29 9.46 -13.55
N ARG A 42 3.87 8.36 -12.92
CA ARG A 42 2.56 8.24 -12.25
C ARG A 42 2.38 9.28 -11.14
N ARG A 43 3.42 9.49 -10.32
CA ARG A 43 3.41 10.43 -9.19
C ARG A 43 3.08 11.86 -9.60
N ARG A 44 3.49 12.29 -10.80
CA ARG A 44 3.20 13.64 -11.33
C ARG A 44 1.73 13.87 -11.67
N GLU A 45 0.95 12.82 -11.80
CA GLU A 45 -0.47 12.86 -12.18
C GLU A 45 -1.39 12.79 -10.96
N ILE A 46 -0.88 12.31 -9.83
CA ILE A 46 -1.66 12.17 -8.60
C ILE A 46 -1.94 13.55 -8.01
N ARG A 47 -3.21 13.78 -7.68
CA ARG A 47 -3.69 14.99 -7.01
C ARG A 47 -4.55 14.55 -5.83
N LEU A 48 -4.12 14.89 -4.63
CA LEU A 48 -4.92 14.72 -3.42
C LEU A 48 -5.86 15.93 -3.31
N PRO A 49 -7.18 15.76 -3.11
CA PRO A 49 -8.08 16.86 -2.80
C PRO A 49 -7.63 17.61 -1.53
N LEU A 50 -7.90 18.91 -1.46
CA LEU A 50 -7.44 19.75 -0.34
C LEU A 50 -7.98 19.26 1.01
N ALA A 51 -9.25 18.87 1.07
CA ALA A 51 -9.88 18.36 2.28
C ALA A 51 -9.25 17.04 2.78
N ASP A 52 -8.67 16.24 1.87
CA ASP A 52 -7.98 14.99 2.25
C ASP A 52 -6.54 15.30 2.69
N GLN A 53 -5.86 16.25 2.03
CA GLN A 53 -4.56 16.72 2.50
C GLN A 53 -4.63 17.30 3.91
N GLU A 54 -5.64 18.13 4.18
CA GLU A 54 -5.87 18.70 5.52
C GLU A 54 -6.11 17.60 6.55
N PHE A 55 -6.96 16.63 6.23
CA PHE A 55 -7.21 15.48 7.09
C PHE A 55 -5.91 14.75 7.45
N PHE A 56 -5.13 14.31 6.45
CA PHE A 56 -3.91 13.53 6.71
C PHE A 56 -2.85 14.32 7.49
N VAL A 57 -2.67 15.62 7.19
CA VAL A 57 -1.75 16.50 7.93
C VAL A 57 -2.18 16.65 9.39
N SER A 58 -3.49 16.72 9.64
CA SER A 58 -4.07 16.91 10.97
C SER A 58 -4.25 15.63 11.78
N TYR A 59 -3.99 14.46 11.18
CA TYR A 59 -4.17 13.17 11.85
C TYR A 59 -3.35 13.11 13.16
N PRO A 60 -3.96 12.76 14.30
CA PRO A 60 -3.34 12.96 15.61
C PRO A 60 -2.20 11.98 15.91
N TYR A 61 -2.25 10.76 15.35
CA TYR A 61 -1.33 9.68 15.70
C TYR A 61 -0.18 9.49 14.72
N THR A 62 0.90 8.90 15.22
CA THR A 62 2.01 8.40 14.42
C THR A 62 1.61 7.02 13.88
N LEU A 63 1.67 6.84 12.56
CA LEU A 63 1.36 5.57 11.92
C LEU A 63 2.54 5.06 11.10
N HIS A 64 2.77 3.75 11.19
CA HIS A 64 3.70 3.02 10.34
C HIS A 64 2.91 2.28 9.26
N PHE A 65 3.10 2.69 8.01
CA PHE A 65 2.53 1.97 6.87
C PHE A 65 3.56 1.00 6.29
N VAL A 66 3.13 -0.24 6.09
CA VAL A 66 3.88 -1.24 5.34
C VAL A 66 3.08 -1.57 4.09
N LEU A 67 3.65 -1.28 2.92
CA LEU A 67 3.05 -1.67 1.65
C LEU A 67 3.70 -2.95 1.16
N LEU A 68 2.95 -4.04 1.25
CA LEU A 68 3.28 -5.31 0.65
C LEU A 68 2.86 -5.29 -0.83
N LEU A 69 3.78 -5.62 -1.74
CA LEU A 69 3.50 -5.58 -3.17
C LEU A 69 4.01 -6.82 -3.90
N ALA A 70 3.31 -7.15 -4.99
CA ALA A 70 3.82 -8.03 -6.03
C ALA A 70 4.68 -7.22 -7.01
N ASP A 71 5.85 -7.75 -7.35
CA ASP A 71 6.71 -7.14 -8.35
C ASP A 71 6.00 -7.20 -9.72
N GLU A 72 6.10 -6.12 -10.49
CA GLU A 72 5.60 -6.04 -11.88
C GLU A 72 4.07 -6.27 -12.09
N SER A 73 3.26 -6.23 -11.03
CA SER A 73 1.79 -6.22 -11.13
C SER A 73 1.25 -4.87 -11.65
N PRO A 74 0.25 -4.85 -12.56
CA PRO A 74 -0.43 -3.63 -12.98
C PRO A 74 -0.95 -2.77 -11.81
N GLU A 75 -1.55 -3.41 -10.79
CA GLU A 75 -2.06 -2.72 -9.58
C GLU A 75 -0.93 -2.03 -8.80
N THR A 76 0.20 -2.72 -8.59
CA THR A 76 1.38 -2.13 -7.94
C THR A 76 1.81 -0.83 -8.63
N LEU A 77 1.82 -0.80 -9.97
CA LEU A 77 2.28 0.36 -10.74
C LEU A 77 1.34 1.57 -10.62
N VAL A 78 0.04 1.36 -10.35
CA VAL A 78 -0.96 2.43 -10.30
C VAL A 78 -1.36 2.83 -8.88
N VAL A 79 -1.47 1.88 -7.95
CA VAL A 79 -1.89 2.09 -6.56
C VAL A 79 -0.75 2.63 -5.70
N ALA A 80 0.43 1.97 -5.74
CA ALA A 80 1.53 2.28 -4.82
C ALA A 80 1.96 3.76 -4.85
N PRO A 81 2.00 4.44 -6.03
CA PRO A 81 2.29 5.87 -6.07
C PRO A 81 1.26 6.76 -5.34
N VAL A 82 -0.02 6.34 -5.29
CA VAL A 82 -1.11 7.03 -4.58
C VAL A 82 -0.94 6.87 -3.08
N LEU A 83 -0.72 5.64 -2.61
CA LEU A 83 -0.46 5.35 -1.20
C LEU A 83 0.78 6.06 -0.67
N ALA A 84 1.85 6.07 -1.47
CA ALA A 84 3.03 6.87 -1.17
C ALA A 84 2.73 8.37 -1.16
N ALA A 85 1.67 8.86 -1.80
CA ALA A 85 1.32 10.29 -1.79
C ALA A 85 0.63 10.66 -0.49
N ILE A 86 -0.26 9.78 -0.04
CA ILE A 86 -0.89 9.83 1.28
C ILE A 86 0.17 9.79 2.37
N ALA A 87 1.07 8.81 2.35
CA ALA A 87 2.13 8.69 3.35
C ALA A 87 3.02 9.96 3.43
N THR A 88 3.33 10.60 2.30
CA THR A 88 4.14 11.83 2.30
C THR A 88 3.39 13.09 2.71
N SER A 89 2.07 13.02 2.87
CA SER A 89 1.26 14.19 3.22
C SER A 89 1.41 14.58 4.69
N SER A 90 1.87 13.67 5.55
CA SER A 90 2.07 13.90 6.98
C SER A 90 3.45 13.44 7.43
N PRO A 91 4.17 14.20 8.28
CA PRO A 91 5.41 13.73 8.90
C PRO A 91 5.18 12.62 9.94
N ARG A 92 3.93 12.39 10.35
CA ARG A 92 3.54 11.33 11.28
C ARG A 92 3.34 9.98 10.62
N PHE A 93 3.36 9.92 9.28
CA PHE A 93 3.23 8.67 8.55
C PHE A 93 4.59 8.24 8.01
N THR A 94 4.95 6.97 8.21
CA THR A 94 6.06 6.34 7.51
C THR A 94 5.54 5.34 6.49
N LEU A 95 6.28 5.12 5.40
CA LEU A 95 5.96 4.09 4.42
C LEU A 95 7.19 3.24 4.12
N GLN A 96 7.11 1.98 4.51
CA GLN A 96 8.07 0.91 4.24
C GLN A 96 7.53 -0.01 3.15
N ILE A 97 8.41 -0.52 2.31
CA ILE A 97 8.07 -1.42 1.21
C ILE A 97 8.57 -2.82 1.54
N VAL A 98 7.68 -3.80 1.38
CA VAL A 98 7.99 -5.23 1.46
C VAL A 98 7.49 -5.87 0.19
N ARG A 99 8.27 -6.75 -0.42
CA ARG A 99 7.83 -7.51 -1.60
C ARG A 99 7.34 -8.88 -1.17
N GLU A 100 6.40 -9.44 -1.92
CA GLU A 100 5.97 -10.83 -1.74
C GLU A 100 7.14 -11.84 -1.82
N SER A 101 8.19 -11.49 -2.56
CA SER A 101 9.41 -12.31 -2.71
C SER A 101 10.41 -12.20 -1.56
N ASP A 102 10.21 -11.26 -0.62
CA ASP A 102 11.10 -11.08 0.53
C ASP A 102 10.80 -12.08 1.66
N ASP A 103 11.62 -12.11 2.71
CA ASP A 103 11.31 -12.91 3.91
C ASP A 103 10.21 -12.24 4.73
N LEU A 104 8.99 -12.79 4.66
CA LEU A 104 7.80 -12.25 5.32
C LEU A 104 7.67 -12.66 6.79
N ALA A 105 8.58 -13.48 7.35
CA ALA A 105 8.43 -14.03 8.71
C ALA A 105 8.35 -12.96 9.81
N SER A 106 8.99 -11.80 9.61
CA SER A 106 8.88 -10.68 10.54
C SER A 106 7.56 -9.93 10.42
N LEU A 107 7.02 -9.80 9.20
CA LEU A 107 5.75 -9.13 8.95
C LEU A 107 4.58 -9.97 9.46
N ASP A 108 4.60 -11.26 9.17
CA ASP A 108 3.61 -12.26 9.62
C ASP A 108 3.43 -12.25 11.16
N ARG A 109 4.53 -12.16 11.91
CA ARG A 109 4.50 -12.06 13.38
C ARG A 109 3.92 -10.76 13.93
N LEU A 110 3.83 -9.72 13.11
CA LEU A 110 3.27 -8.43 13.52
C LEU A 110 1.79 -8.32 13.16
N VAL A 111 1.34 -9.06 12.15
CA VAL A 111 -0.07 -9.17 11.79
C VAL A 111 -0.66 -10.44 12.41
N GLU A 112 -0.62 -10.58 13.74
CA GLU A 112 -0.95 -11.83 14.45
C GLU A 112 -2.38 -12.35 14.17
N GLU A 113 -3.29 -11.49 13.72
CA GLU A 113 -4.68 -11.81 13.37
C GLU A 113 -4.85 -12.35 11.94
N PHE A 114 -3.80 -12.31 11.12
CA PHE A 114 -3.81 -12.63 9.70
C PHE A 114 -2.64 -13.55 9.34
N ASP A 115 -2.93 -14.79 8.95
CA ASP A 115 -1.92 -15.74 8.46
C ASP A 115 -1.40 -15.31 7.08
N LEU A 116 -0.50 -14.32 7.09
CA LEU A 116 0.03 -13.69 5.89
C LEU A 116 0.81 -14.70 5.06
N ILE A 117 1.66 -15.51 5.68
CA ILE A 117 2.47 -16.51 4.97
C ILE A 117 1.59 -17.58 4.33
N GLY A 118 0.57 -18.05 5.05
CA GLY A 118 -0.37 -19.03 4.52
C GLY A 118 -1.19 -18.49 3.34
N ALA A 119 -1.57 -17.21 3.39
CA ALA A 119 -2.44 -16.58 2.41
C ALA A 119 -1.71 -15.91 1.23
N ILE A 120 -0.39 -15.71 1.27
CA ILE A 120 0.33 -14.82 0.33
C ILE A 120 0.09 -15.13 -1.15
N ASN A 121 -0.05 -16.40 -1.53
CA ASN A 121 -0.24 -16.80 -2.92
C ASN A 121 -1.67 -16.57 -3.43
N GLU A 122 -2.62 -16.37 -2.52
CA GLU A 122 -4.04 -16.14 -2.81
C GLU A 122 -4.43 -14.67 -2.55
N LEU A 123 -3.49 -13.87 -2.05
CA LEU A 123 -3.71 -12.46 -1.77
C LEU A 123 -3.55 -11.62 -3.01
N ASP A 124 -4.55 -10.79 -3.26
CA ASP A 124 -4.41 -9.72 -4.21
C ASP A 124 -3.53 -8.60 -3.62
N LEU A 125 -2.50 -8.22 -4.38
CA LEU A 125 -1.54 -7.20 -4.01
C LEU A 125 -1.67 -5.99 -4.96
N PRO A 126 -1.41 -4.77 -4.48
CA PRO A 126 -0.68 -4.43 -3.25
C PRO A 126 -1.55 -4.22 -1.99
N LEU A 127 -1.05 -4.61 -0.83
CA LEU A 127 -1.74 -4.50 0.46
C LEU A 127 -1.05 -3.46 1.36
N LEU A 128 -1.80 -2.43 1.76
CA LEU A 128 -1.38 -1.46 2.77
C LEU A 128 -1.72 -2.01 4.16
N LEU A 129 -0.71 -2.28 4.97
CA LEU A 129 -0.85 -2.64 6.38
C LEU A 129 -0.56 -1.40 7.23
N VAL A 130 -1.41 -1.14 8.23
CA VAL A 130 -1.32 0.02 9.12
C VAL A 130 -0.98 -0.44 10.52
N PHE A 131 0.03 0.18 11.11
CA PHE A 131 0.44 -0.03 12.49
C PHE A 131 0.49 1.32 13.23
N ASP A 132 0.32 1.28 14.54
CA ASP A 132 0.49 2.45 15.42
C ASP A 132 1.98 2.73 15.74
N GLU A 133 2.24 3.67 16.65
CA GLU A 133 3.58 4.05 17.09
C GLU A 133 4.35 2.92 17.81
N GLU A 134 3.63 1.93 18.37
CA GLU A 134 4.19 0.77 19.05
C GLU A 134 4.37 -0.46 18.13
N TRP A 135 4.05 -0.30 16.84
CA TRP A 135 4.00 -1.38 15.85
C TRP A 135 2.91 -2.43 16.13
N THR A 136 1.83 -2.05 16.81
CA THR A 136 0.63 -2.87 16.91
C THR A 136 -0.16 -2.74 15.62
N TYR A 137 -0.62 -3.86 15.08
CA TYR A 137 -1.43 -3.89 13.86
C TYR A 137 -2.81 -3.27 14.11
N GLN A 138 -3.19 -2.34 13.24
CA GLN A 138 -4.43 -1.57 13.34
C GLN A 138 -5.42 -1.92 12.23
N GLY A 139 -4.94 -2.31 11.04
CA GLY A 139 -5.81 -2.68 9.93
C GLY A 139 -5.09 -2.72 8.60
N HIS A 140 -5.84 -2.99 7.54
CA HIS A 140 -5.31 -3.02 6.17
C HIS A 140 -6.27 -2.44 5.14
N TRP A 141 -5.73 -2.09 3.98
CA TRP A 141 -6.47 -1.67 2.79
C TRP A 141 -5.79 -2.20 1.53
N GLY A 142 -6.58 -2.69 0.56
CA GLY A 142 -6.06 -3.18 -0.72
C GLY A 142 -6.93 -4.32 -1.26
N PRO A 143 -6.63 -4.81 -2.48
CA PRO A 143 -5.52 -4.41 -3.36
C PRO A 143 -5.67 -3.03 -4.02
N HIS A 144 -6.92 -2.61 -4.23
CA HIS A 144 -7.31 -1.43 -4.99
C HIS A 144 -8.64 -0.90 -4.43
N PRO A 145 -9.09 0.33 -4.79
CA PRO A 145 -10.39 0.78 -4.31
C PRO A 145 -11.51 -0.12 -4.83
N GLN A 146 -12.59 -0.26 -4.06
CA GLN A 146 -13.75 -1.08 -4.44
C GLN A 146 -14.36 -0.63 -5.78
N GLU A 147 -14.25 0.66 -6.10
CA GLU A 147 -14.71 1.20 -7.38
C GLU A 147 -13.93 0.66 -8.59
N ALA A 148 -12.76 0.04 -8.40
CA ALA A 148 -11.96 -0.55 -9.48
C ALA A 148 -12.57 -1.85 -10.01
N GLU A 149 -13.31 -2.60 -9.18
CA GLU A 149 -13.91 -3.90 -9.53
C GLU A 149 -14.70 -3.84 -10.83
N ARG A 150 -15.59 -2.84 -10.95
CA ARG A 150 -16.40 -2.68 -12.17
C ARG A 150 -15.55 -2.46 -13.43
N TYR A 151 -14.40 -1.80 -13.31
CA TYR A 151 -13.53 -1.54 -14.45
C TYR A 151 -12.75 -2.80 -14.83
N LEU A 152 -12.32 -3.57 -13.83
CA LEU A 152 -11.65 -4.84 -14.01
C LEU A 152 -12.60 -5.86 -14.65
N ASP A 153 -13.82 -5.99 -14.13
CA ASP A 153 -14.88 -6.83 -14.71
C ASP A 153 -15.13 -6.48 -16.20
N GLU A 154 -15.38 -5.20 -16.49
CA GLU A 154 -15.58 -4.72 -17.87
C GLU A 154 -14.34 -4.94 -18.76
N TRP A 155 -13.14 -4.98 -18.18
CA TRP A 155 -11.90 -5.25 -18.90
C TRP A 155 -11.74 -6.74 -19.20
N PHE A 156 -11.97 -7.62 -18.22
CA PHE A 156 -11.89 -9.07 -18.37
C PHE A 156 -12.94 -9.59 -19.34
N GLU A 157 -14.16 -9.03 -19.35
CA GLU A 157 -15.19 -9.36 -20.35
C GLU A 157 -14.73 -9.05 -21.79
N ARG A 158 -13.91 -8.00 -21.98
CA ARG A 158 -13.35 -7.61 -23.29
C ARG A 158 -12.12 -8.44 -23.68
N HIS A 159 -11.47 -9.08 -22.73
CA HIS A 159 -10.23 -9.84 -22.91
C HIS A 159 -10.38 -11.27 -22.33
N PRO A 160 -11.29 -12.09 -22.89
CA PRO A 160 -11.56 -13.43 -22.38
C PRO A 160 -10.38 -14.41 -22.53
N ASP A 161 -9.36 -14.03 -23.30
CA ASP A 161 -8.11 -14.75 -23.45
C ASP A 161 -7.15 -14.56 -22.27
N TYR A 162 -7.40 -13.60 -21.38
CA TYR A 162 -6.55 -13.31 -20.23
C TYR A 162 -6.28 -14.53 -19.36
N GLU A 163 -7.33 -15.21 -18.88
CA GLU A 163 -7.21 -16.39 -18.01
C GLU A 163 -6.48 -17.54 -18.72
N ILE A 164 -6.82 -17.77 -19.99
CA ILE A 164 -6.21 -18.84 -20.80
C ILE A 164 -4.72 -18.58 -20.97
N LEU A 165 -4.33 -17.35 -21.26
CA LEU A 165 -2.93 -16.96 -21.45
C LEU A 165 -2.15 -16.98 -20.13
N ALA A 166 -2.78 -16.63 -19.01
CA ALA A 166 -2.17 -16.69 -17.68
C ALA A 166 -1.78 -18.12 -17.27
N GLU A 167 -2.62 -19.11 -17.60
CA GLU A 167 -2.38 -20.52 -17.24
C GLU A 167 -1.49 -21.26 -18.25
N THR A 168 -1.25 -20.70 -19.43
CA THR A 168 -0.55 -21.41 -20.51
C THR A 168 0.96 -21.13 -20.51
N GLU A 169 1.76 -22.16 -20.21
CA GLU A 169 3.24 -22.07 -20.11
C GLU A 169 4.00 -22.09 -21.45
N THR A 170 3.41 -21.61 -22.55
CA THR A 170 4.13 -21.51 -23.84
C THR A 170 4.75 -20.13 -24.01
N SER A 171 5.87 -20.02 -24.72
CA SER A 171 6.52 -18.72 -24.95
C SER A 171 5.63 -17.72 -25.71
N GLU A 172 4.76 -18.21 -26.59
CA GLU A 172 3.79 -17.37 -27.31
C GLU A 172 2.68 -16.87 -26.36
N ALA A 173 2.16 -17.75 -25.50
CA ALA A 173 1.15 -17.38 -24.52
C ALA A 173 1.70 -16.39 -23.48
N GLN A 174 2.92 -16.61 -22.99
CA GLN A 174 3.60 -15.69 -22.07
C GLN A 174 3.78 -14.30 -22.70
N ALA A 175 4.20 -14.22 -23.97
CA ALA A 175 4.31 -12.93 -24.66
C ALA A 175 2.94 -12.24 -24.83
N GLY A 176 1.89 -13.02 -25.13
CA GLY A 176 0.52 -12.52 -25.18
C GLY A 176 0.05 -11.99 -23.82
N TYR A 177 0.27 -12.75 -22.75
CA TYR A 177 -0.07 -12.38 -21.39
C TYR A 177 0.65 -11.10 -20.94
N THR A 178 1.96 -10.99 -21.16
CA THR A 178 2.70 -9.75 -20.87
C THR A 178 2.13 -8.56 -21.65
N SER A 179 1.77 -8.75 -22.93
CA SER A 179 1.16 -7.68 -23.72
C SER A 179 -0.22 -7.27 -23.20
N LEU A 180 -0.99 -8.19 -22.61
CA LEU A 180 -2.26 -7.89 -21.94
C LEU A 180 -2.03 -7.14 -20.62
N LEU A 181 -1.04 -7.52 -19.82
CA LEU A 181 -0.68 -6.80 -18.59
C LEU A 181 -0.23 -5.36 -18.87
N ASP A 182 0.54 -5.14 -19.93
CA ASP A 182 0.93 -3.79 -20.38
C ASP A 182 -0.29 -2.95 -20.78
N GLN A 183 -1.26 -3.55 -21.48
CA GLN A 183 -2.51 -2.91 -21.86
C GLN A 183 -3.36 -2.57 -20.62
N LEU A 184 -3.54 -3.54 -19.72
CA LEU A 184 -4.27 -3.36 -18.46
C LEU A 184 -3.64 -2.24 -17.62
N THR A 185 -2.32 -2.25 -17.45
CA THR A 185 -1.58 -1.18 -16.76
C THR A 185 -1.87 0.20 -17.36
N HIS A 186 -1.93 0.30 -18.69
CA HIS A 186 -2.26 1.55 -19.36
C HIS A 186 -3.70 1.99 -19.09
N GLU A 187 -4.68 1.09 -19.23
CA GLU A 187 -6.09 1.38 -18.97
C GLU A 187 -6.33 1.77 -17.52
N MET A 188 -5.76 1.04 -16.56
CA MET A 188 -5.83 1.34 -15.14
C MET A 188 -5.30 2.74 -14.84
N ARG A 189 -4.15 3.13 -15.41
CA ARG A 189 -3.65 4.49 -15.23
C ARG A 189 -4.65 5.56 -15.68
N VAL A 190 -5.42 5.30 -16.75
CA VAL A 190 -6.50 6.19 -17.22
C VAL A 190 -7.66 6.20 -16.21
N TRP A 191 -8.10 5.05 -15.72
CA TRP A 191 -9.17 4.96 -14.71
C TRP A 191 -8.80 5.71 -13.42
N TYR A 192 -7.57 5.52 -12.93
CA TYR A 192 -7.05 6.24 -11.77
C TYR A 192 -6.93 7.74 -12.00
N ASN A 193 -6.52 8.18 -13.18
CA ASN A 193 -6.50 9.60 -13.52
C ASN A 193 -7.90 10.23 -13.63
N SER A 194 -8.92 9.42 -13.88
CA SER A 194 -10.29 9.89 -14.05
C SER A 194 -11.06 9.94 -12.73
N SER A 195 -10.96 8.90 -11.91
CA SER A 195 -11.71 8.79 -10.66
C SER A 195 -11.04 7.92 -9.59
N LEU A 196 -10.36 6.83 -9.94
CA LEU A 196 -9.91 5.86 -8.94
C LEU A 196 -8.82 6.40 -8.00
N ASN A 197 -8.07 7.44 -8.38
CA ASN A 197 -7.21 8.15 -7.43
C ASN A 197 -8.00 8.70 -6.25
N ALA A 198 -9.14 9.35 -6.51
CA ALA A 198 -9.97 9.94 -5.46
C ALA A 198 -10.71 8.85 -4.66
N ALA A 199 -11.07 7.74 -5.29
CA ALA A 199 -11.64 6.58 -4.60
C ALA A 199 -10.63 5.98 -3.61
N CYS A 200 -9.41 5.69 -4.07
CA CYS A 200 -8.32 5.18 -3.22
C CYS A 200 -8.05 6.10 -2.02
N VAL A 201 -7.94 7.42 -2.25
CA VAL A 201 -7.73 8.39 -1.17
C VAL A 201 -8.88 8.41 -0.17
N ARG A 202 -10.12 8.37 -0.65
CA ARG A 202 -11.32 8.37 0.18
C ARG A 202 -11.43 7.11 1.04
N GLU A 203 -11.12 5.95 0.48
CA GLU A 203 -11.16 4.68 1.21
C GLU A 203 -10.06 4.58 2.26
N VAL A 204 -8.82 4.99 1.93
CA VAL A 204 -7.74 5.06 2.92
C VAL A 204 -8.07 6.06 4.02
N ARG A 205 -8.64 7.22 3.69
CA ARG A 205 -9.16 8.15 4.69
C ARG A 205 -10.26 7.50 5.55
N GLY A 206 -11.16 6.74 4.95
CA GLY A 206 -12.21 6.00 5.64
C GLY A 206 -11.66 5.01 6.66
N LEU A 207 -10.65 4.23 6.27
CA LEU A 207 -9.91 3.35 7.19
C LEU A 207 -9.33 4.15 8.36
N LEU A 208 -8.61 5.25 8.08
CA LEU A 208 -8.02 6.04 9.15
C LEU A 208 -9.07 6.69 10.07
N VAL A 209 -10.24 7.06 9.56
CA VAL A 209 -11.34 7.55 10.38
C VAL A 209 -11.87 6.46 11.31
N SER A 210 -12.05 5.22 10.83
CA SER A 210 -12.53 4.13 11.69
C SER A 210 -11.55 3.85 12.84
N LEU A 211 -10.25 3.94 12.59
CA LEU A 211 -9.24 3.79 13.65
C LEU A 211 -9.37 4.87 14.74
N LEU A 212 -9.70 6.11 14.37
CA LEU A 212 -9.95 7.17 15.37
C LEU A 212 -11.19 6.88 16.21
N ASP A 213 -12.24 6.35 15.58
CA ASP A 213 -13.49 6.03 16.26
C ASP A 213 -13.31 4.85 17.23
N ASP A 214 -12.51 3.85 16.85
CA ASP A 214 -12.18 2.69 17.68
C ASP A 214 -11.36 3.11 18.91
N GLU A 215 -10.33 3.96 18.73
CA GLU A 215 -9.53 4.48 19.85
C GLU A 215 -10.36 5.34 20.82
N ALA A 216 -11.28 6.17 20.30
CA ALA A 216 -12.15 6.98 21.13
C ALA A 216 -13.12 6.12 21.97
N ALA A 217 -13.61 5.00 21.41
CA ALA A 217 -14.45 4.05 22.15
C ALA A 217 -13.66 3.35 23.27
N ASP A 218 -12.41 2.96 23.02
CA ASP A 218 -11.54 2.32 24.00
C ASP A 218 -11.19 3.24 25.18
N GLU A 219 -11.07 4.56 24.94
CA GLU A 219 -10.88 5.56 26.00
C GLU A 219 -12.14 5.73 26.87
N GLU A 220 -13.34 5.74 26.27
CA GLU A 220 -14.61 5.86 27.00
C GLU A 220 -14.93 4.64 27.89
N GLU A 221 -14.48 3.44 27.53
CA GLU A 221 -14.68 2.23 28.35
C GLU A 221 -13.75 2.15 29.56
N GLN A 222 -12.68 2.94 29.59
CA GLN A 222 -11.67 2.97 30.67
C GLN A 222 -11.94 4.01 31.76
N ASP A 223 -12.90 4.93 31.53
CA ASP A 223 -13.33 6.01 32.44
C ASP A 223 -14.56 5.65 33.30
#